data_AF-A0A8J6ZQR7-F1
#
_entry.id   AF-A0A8J6ZQR7-F1
#
_cell.length_a   1.000
_cell.length_b   1.000
_cell.length_c   1.000
_cell.angle_alpha   90.00
_cell.angle_beta   90.00
_cell.angle_gamma   90.00
#
_symmetry.space_group_name_H-M   'P 1'
#
loop_
_entity.id
_entity.type
_entity.pdbx_description
1 polymer ?
#
loop_
_entity_poly.entity_id
_entity_poly.type
_entity_poly.pdbx_seq_one_letter_code
_entity_poly.pdbx_strand_id
1 'polypeptide(L)'
;TAKNYIVKSNSPEKQPAISRFKLGEILLTRIYPLTDNEWIFSGSHTFMGKLGKPKLAVAIGNFKDNYKSHLYSDAPDLLEQAWQSIEQYHQQFVEFFGSDEVTLPGYQLNKKITEFQEIITDKYLKAVGLYSSKSLNEIVAKAGIGAEQIIAAAKEFGINTNAASQILDGKNSKQKMVAPKVDLPAELKKAEQVTAICHPRWGLIFLPTYTKFTTILLADDWQSIEGAAKLIRHYLEDKNINAYIWYRLAQKYPTQLEKFLQDFLKRPEFSLSNNLDKILQEYGKSIEPELPEIASVPLHLHNLFQEALTEVNKSKPKGKGQKQPAKGFQRA
;
A
#
# COMPACT_ATOMS: atom_id res chain seq x y z
N THR A 1 -10.18 13.27 4.65
CA THR A 1 -10.03 12.94 6.08
C THR A 1 -9.62 14.17 6.87
N ALA A 2 -8.60 14.93 6.47
CA ALA A 2 -8.30 16.22 7.12
C ALA A 2 -9.52 17.18 7.05
N LYS A 3 -10.10 17.45 8.21
CA LYS A 3 -11.27 18.30 8.42
C LYS A 3 -11.08 19.10 9.70
N ASN A 4 -11.70 20.27 9.75
CA ASN A 4 -11.71 21.10 10.94
C ASN A 4 -13.03 20.87 11.67
N TYR A 5 -12.94 20.60 12.97
CA TYR A 5 -14.08 20.34 13.83
C TYR A 5 -14.10 21.34 14.99
N ILE A 6 -15.29 21.87 15.30
CA ILE A 6 -15.52 22.60 16.55
C ILE A 6 -15.96 21.57 17.59
N VAL A 7 -15.05 21.20 18.50
CA VAL A 7 -15.30 20.14 19.49
C VAL A 7 -15.46 20.74 20.89
N LYS A 8 -16.58 20.44 21.55
CA LYS A 8 -16.94 20.87 22.90
C LYS A 8 -16.74 19.73 23.92
N SER A 9 -16.57 20.13 25.19
CA SER A 9 -16.59 19.16 26.30
C SER A 9 -17.98 18.55 26.46
N ASN A 10 -18.04 17.25 26.76
CA ASN A 10 -19.30 16.56 27.09
C ASN A 10 -19.66 16.60 28.58
N SER A 11 -18.80 17.13 29.45
CA SER A 11 -19.12 17.38 30.86
C SER A 11 -18.29 18.54 31.46
N PRO A 12 -18.81 19.25 32.47
CA PRO A 12 -18.05 20.27 33.20
C PRO A 12 -16.77 19.71 33.84
N GLU A 13 -16.83 18.49 34.37
CA GLU A 13 -15.70 17.81 35.03
C GLU A 13 -14.50 17.56 34.11
N LYS A 14 -14.74 17.43 32.80
CA LYS A 14 -13.68 17.22 31.79
C LYS A 14 -13.14 18.52 31.20
N GLN A 15 -13.78 19.66 31.46
CA GLN A 15 -13.32 20.96 30.94
C GLN A 15 -11.89 21.33 31.38
N PRO A 16 -11.46 21.10 32.64
CA PRO A 16 -10.10 21.41 33.05
C PRO A 16 -9.01 20.59 32.34
N ALA A 17 -9.35 19.38 31.88
CA ALA A 17 -8.42 18.56 31.10
C ALA A 17 -8.31 19.08 29.66
N ILE A 18 -9.44 19.45 29.04
CA ILE A 18 -9.49 19.97 27.67
C ILE A 18 -8.83 21.36 27.58
N SER A 19 -9.00 22.21 28.59
CA SER A 19 -8.38 23.55 28.62
C SER A 19 -6.85 23.53 28.68
N ARG A 20 -6.25 22.38 28.98
CA ARG A 20 -4.79 22.19 28.98
C ARG A 20 -4.23 21.82 27.61
N PHE A 21 -5.06 21.49 26.63
CA PHE A 21 -4.60 21.16 25.28
C PHE A 21 -3.95 22.38 24.64
N LYS A 22 -2.81 22.15 23.98
CA LYS A 22 -2.03 23.19 23.30
C LYS A 22 -2.04 22.96 21.79
N LEU A 23 -1.91 24.05 21.06
CA LEU A 23 -1.81 24.01 19.62
C LEU A 23 -0.62 23.12 19.16
N GLY A 24 -0.90 22.24 18.19
CA GLY A 24 0.06 21.29 17.62
C GLY A 24 0.19 19.98 18.37
N GLU A 25 -0.58 19.76 19.44
CA GLU A 25 -0.66 18.47 20.11
C GLU A 25 -1.58 17.50 19.38
N ILE A 26 -1.20 16.21 19.38
CA ILE A 26 -1.93 15.14 18.72
C ILE A 26 -2.72 14.37 19.78
N LEU A 27 -3.99 14.10 19.47
CA LEU A 27 -4.90 13.34 20.31
C LEU A 27 -5.51 12.20 19.50
N LEU A 28 -5.55 11.02 20.09
CA LEU A 28 -6.41 9.93 19.62
C LEU A 28 -7.69 9.97 20.45
N THR A 29 -8.82 10.25 19.81
CA THR A 29 -10.10 10.42 20.49
C THR A 29 -11.27 10.10 19.55
N ARG A 30 -12.47 10.00 20.10
CA ARG A 30 -13.72 9.89 19.35
C ARG A 30 -14.49 11.19 19.51
N ILE A 31 -15.07 11.66 18.43
CA ILE A 31 -15.98 12.81 18.43
C ILE A 31 -17.34 12.37 17.91
N TYR A 32 -18.40 12.99 18.41
CA TYR A 32 -19.77 12.72 18.00
C TYR A 32 -20.45 14.03 17.60
N PRO A 33 -21.26 14.07 16.53
CA PRO A 33 -21.96 15.28 16.12
C PRO A 33 -23.01 15.64 17.18
N LEU A 34 -22.99 16.89 17.64
CA LEU A 34 -24.03 17.48 18.48
C LEU A 34 -25.03 18.28 17.62
N THR A 35 -24.50 19.00 16.63
CA THR A 35 -25.24 19.68 15.58
C THR A 35 -24.48 19.51 14.26
N ASP A 36 -24.97 20.11 13.17
CA ASP A 36 -24.29 20.07 11.88
C ASP A 36 -22.86 20.65 11.93
N ASN A 37 -22.59 21.59 12.84
CA ASN A 37 -21.33 22.31 12.92
C ASN A 37 -20.56 22.09 14.24
N GLU A 38 -21.20 21.48 15.23
CA GLU A 38 -20.61 21.29 16.56
C GLU A 38 -20.53 19.82 16.92
N TRP A 39 -19.41 19.47 17.53
CA TRP A 39 -19.07 18.12 17.92
C TRP A 39 -18.78 18.07 19.41
N ILE A 40 -18.90 16.89 20.01
CA ILE A 40 -18.51 16.66 21.40
C ILE A 40 -17.49 15.53 21.48
N PHE A 41 -16.57 15.62 22.45
CA PHE A 41 -15.71 14.49 22.78
C PHE A 41 -16.55 13.32 23.30
N SER A 42 -16.21 12.11 22.87
CA SER A 42 -16.85 10.87 23.31
C SER A 42 -15.80 9.90 23.87
N GLY A 43 -16.06 9.37 25.07
CA GLY A 43 -15.14 8.45 25.75
C GLY A 43 -13.86 9.10 26.28
N SER A 44 -12.82 8.28 26.44
CA SER A 44 -11.48 8.71 26.81
C SER A 44 -10.69 9.21 25.58
N HIS A 45 -9.68 10.03 25.83
CA HIS A 45 -8.73 10.48 24.81
C HIS A 45 -7.33 10.07 25.23
N THR A 46 -6.53 9.62 24.27
CA THR A 46 -5.10 9.35 24.46
C THR A 46 -4.32 10.55 23.98
N PHE A 47 -3.62 11.19 24.91
CA PHE A 47 -2.74 12.30 24.61
C PHE A 47 -1.40 11.80 24.07
N MET A 48 -1.04 12.21 22.86
CA MET A 48 0.22 11.79 22.22
C MET A 48 1.27 12.92 22.21
N GLY A 49 0.91 14.13 22.66
CA GLY A 49 1.78 15.29 22.68
C GLY A 49 2.12 15.81 21.29
N LYS A 50 3.18 16.60 21.19
CA LYS A 50 3.68 17.11 19.91
C LYS A 50 4.49 16.02 19.21
N LEU A 51 3.98 15.51 18.11
CA LEU A 51 4.66 14.51 17.29
C LEU A 51 5.35 15.18 16.11
N GLY A 52 6.66 14.97 15.97
CA GLY A 52 7.35 15.24 14.70
C GLY A 52 6.83 14.33 13.58
N LYS A 53 7.06 14.70 12.32
CA LYS A 53 6.52 14.01 11.14
C LYS A 53 6.73 12.49 11.16
N PRO A 54 7.90 11.94 11.55
CA PRO A 54 8.11 10.49 11.60
C PRO A 54 7.23 9.79 12.64
N LYS A 55 7.11 10.37 13.85
CA LYS A 55 6.26 9.81 14.91
C LYS A 55 4.78 9.93 14.57
N LEU A 56 4.38 11.01 13.89
CA LEU A 56 3.01 11.19 13.42
C LEU A 56 2.65 10.17 12.33
N ALA A 57 3.55 9.90 11.38
CA ALA A 57 3.37 8.87 10.37
C ALA A 57 3.19 7.48 11.00
N VAL A 58 4.01 7.14 12.00
CA VAL A 58 3.86 5.89 12.77
C VAL A 58 2.51 5.84 13.51
N ALA A 59 2.11 6.93 14.16
CA ALA A 59 0.82 7.01 14.85
C ALA A 59 -0.37 6.77 13.90
N ILE A 60 -0.32 7.33 12.68
CA ILE A 60 -1.36 7.14 11.67
C ILE A 60 -1.33 5.71 11.09
N GLY A 61 -0.14 5.13 10.87
CA GLY A 61 0.00 3.72 10.48
C GLY A 61 -0.63 2.79 11.52
N ASN A 62 -0.30 3.00 12.80
CA ASN A 62 -0.92 2.26 13.90
C ASN A 62 -2.43 2.47 13.97
N PHE A 63 -2.92 3.68 13.66
CA PHE A 63 -4.36 3.92 13.60
C PHE A 63 -5.02 3.12 12.47
N LYS A 64 -4.43 3.11 11.27
CA LYS A 64 -4.90 2.31 10.14
C LYS A 64 -4.98 0.83 10.49
N ASP A 65 -3.97 0.28 11.15
CA ASP A 65 -3.91 -1.15 11.46
C ASP A 65 -4.92 -1.57 12.55
N ASN A 66 -5.12 -0.73 13.57
CA ASN A 66 -5.95 -1.06 14.72
C ASN A 66 -7.41 -0.59 14.60
N TYR A 67 -7.69 0.38 13.72
CA TYR A 67 -9.00 1.04 13.59
C TYR A 67 -9.45 1.14 12.13
N LYS A 68 -9.28 0.07 11.35
CA LYS A 68 -9.60 0.02 9.90
C LYS A 68 -11.00 0.54 9.56
N SER A 69 -12.01 0.13 10.31
CA SER A 69 -13.41 0.55 10.12
C SER A 69 -13.65 2.05 10.35
N HIS A 70 -12.70 2.73 10.99
CA HIS A 70 -12.78 4.16 11.30
C HIS A 70 -11.98 5.06 10.37
N LEU A 71 -11.19 4.51 9.44
CA LEU A 71 -10.25 5.28 8.60
C LEU A 71 -10.93 6.35 7.72
N TYR A 72 -12.18 6.10 7.31
CA TYR A 72 -12.96 6.97 6.43
C TYR A 72 -14.39 7.22 6.95
N SER A 73 -14.66 7.04 8.24
CA SER A 73 -16.03 7.19 8.79
C SER A 73 -16.64 8.57 8.51
N ASP A 74 -15.80 9.62 8.48
CA ASP A 74 -16.22 10.98 8.20
C ASP A 74 -16.00 11.40 6.73
N ALA A 75 -15.57 10.49 5.86
CA ALA A 75 -15.21 10.77 4.47
C ALA A 75 -15.58 9.60 3.53
N PRO A 76 -16.87 9.22 3.45
CA PRO A 76 -17.33 8.09 2.64
C PRO A 76 -17.03 8.26 1.14
N ASP A 77 -17.05 9.50 0.66
CA ASP A 77 -16.68 9.90 -0.70
C ASP A 77 -15.21 9.58 -1.04
N LEU A 78 -14.31 9.66 -0.06
CA LEU A 78 -12.91 9.26 -0.23
C LEU A 78 -12.72 7.75 -0.18
N LEU A 79 -13.52 7.05 0.64
CA LEU A 79 -13.52 5.59 0.68
C LEU A 79 -13.96 5.01 -0.66
N GLU A 80 -15.01 5.58 -1.25
CA GLU A 80 -15.49 5.19 -2.58
C GLU A 80 -14.42 5.40 -3.65
N GLN A 81 -13.77 6.58 -3.66
CA GLN A 81 -12.64 6.85 -4.58
C GLN A 81 -11.47 5.87 -4.38
N ALA A 82 -11.17 5.49 -3.13
CA ALA A 82 -10.13 4.51 -2.83
C ALA A 82 -10.49 3.15 -3.45
N TRP A 83 -11.74 2.69 -3.30
CA TRP A 83 -12.20 1.45 -3.92
C TRP A 83 -12.24 1.50 -5.45
N GLN A 84 -12.74 2.59 -6.04
CA GLN A 84 -12.73 2.80 -7.49
C GLN A 84 -11.30 2.74 -8.04
N SER A 85 -10.31 3.24 -7.30
CA SER A 85 -8.91 3.16 -7.74
C SER A 85 -8.38 1.72 -7.79
N ILE A 86 -8.87 0.79 -6.97
CA ILE A 86 -8.50 -0.63 -7.04
C ILE A 86 -9.05 -1.26 -8.32
N GLU A 87 -10.31 -0.98 -8.63
CA GLU A 87 -10.96 -1.50 -9.83
C GLU A 87 -10.28 -0.98 -11.10
N GLN A 88 -9.96 0.31 -11.15
CA GLN A 88 -9.20 0.91 -12.23
C GLN A 88 -7.79 0.30 -12.36
N TYR A 89 -7.09 0.11 -11.24
CA TYR A 89 -5.79 -0.55 -11.22
C TYR A 89 -5.87 -1.97 -11.80
N HIS A 90 -6.89 -2.74 -11.41
CA HIS A 90 -7.14 -4.08 -11.94
C HIS A 90 -7.40 -4.08 -13.45
N GLN A 91 -8.25 -3.19 -13.95
CA GLN A 91 -8.51 -3.08 -15.39
C GLN A 91 -7.23 -2.76 -16.17
N GLN A 92 -6.44 -1.80 -15.67
CA GLN A 92 -5.15 -1.42 -16.27
C GLN A 92 -4.13 -2.56 -16.19
N PHE A 93 -4.13 -3.33 -15.10
CA PHE A 93 -3.27 -4.50 -14.93
C PHE A 93 -3.60 -5.56 -15.98
N VAL A 94 -4.88 -5.90 -16.16
CA VAL A 94 -5.33 -6.85 -17.17
C VAL A 94 -5.04 -6.34 -18.59
N GLU A 95 -5.23 -5.05 -18.86
CA GLU A 95 -4.88 -4.43 -20.16
C GLU A 95 -3.38 -4.56 -20.47
N PHE A 96 -2.50 -4.37 -19.47
CA PHE A 96 -1.06 -4.39 -19.65
C PHE A 96 -0.46 -5.81 -19.67
N PHE A 97 -0.92 -6.70 -18.79
CA PHE A 97 -0.40 -8.06 -18.64
C PHE A 97 -1.17 -9.09 -19.49
N GLY A 98 -2.35 -8.74 -20.01
CA GLY A 98 -3.25 -9.63 -20.75
C GLY A 98 -4.07 -10.60 -19.89
N SER A 99 -3.87 -10.57 -18.57
CA SER A 99 -4.48 -11.48 -17.60
C SER A 99 -4.45 -10.86 -16.21
N ASP A 100 -5.33 -11.31 -15.32
CA ASP A 100 -5.33 -10.93 -13.90
C ASP A 100 -4.27 -11.72 -13.09
N GLU A 101 -3.67 -12.75 -13.68
CA GLU A 101 -2.59 -13.59 -13.15
C GLU A 101 -1.41 -13.62 -14.12
N VAL A 102 -0.22 -13.31 -13.61
CA VAL A 102 1.04 -13.37 -14.37
C VAL A 102 2.13 -14.00 -13.52
N THR A 103 2.89 -14.92 -14.11
CA THR A 103 3.97 -15.63 -13.42
C THR A 103 5.28 -15.40 -14.15
N LEU A 104 6.24 -14.77 -13.46
CA LEU A 104 7.54 -14.39 -14.04
C LEU A 104 8.65 -14.54 -12.99
N PRO A 105 9.93 -14.63 -13.39
CA PRO A 105 11.04 -14.45 -12.48
C PRO A 105 10.97 -13.09 -11.78
N GLY A 106 11.33 -13.04 -10.50
CA GLY A 106 11.17 -11.86 -9.65
C GLY A 106 11.78 -10.58 -10.21
N TYR A 107 12.95 -10.68 -10.85
CA TYR A 107 13.61 -9.55 -11.50
C TYR A 107 12.79 -9.03 -12.70
N GLN A 108 12.27 -9.93 -13.52
CA GLN A 108 11.46 -9.57 -14.68
C GLN A 108 10.10 -9.00 -14.26
N LEU A 109 9.46 -9.61 -13.26
CA LEU A 109 8.22 -9.11 -12.68
C LEU A 109 8.42 -7.69 -12.13
N ASN A 110 9.49 -7.44 -11.37
CA ASN A 110 9.77 -6.11 -10.83
C ASN A 110 9.96 -5.06 -11.94
N LYS A 111 10.66 -5.41 -13.03
CA LYS A 111 10.81 -4.53 -14.20
C LYS A 111 9.45 -4.23 -14.85
N LYS A 112 8.62 -5.25 -15.05
CA LYS A 112 7.29 -5.12 -15.66
C LYS A 112 6.32 -4.33 -14.80
N ILE A 113 6.32 -4.54 -13.48
CA ILE A 113 5.54 -3.73 -12.54
C ILE A 113 6.00 -2.27 -12.60
N THR A 114 7.31 -2.01 -12.62
CA THR A 114 7.83 -0.64 -12.74
C THR A 114 7.38 0.05 -14.04
N GLU A 115 7.48 -0.66 -15.18
CA GLU A 115 6.98 -0.19 -16.48
C GLU A 115 5.47 0.12 -16.44
N PHE A 116 4.69 -0.81 -15.88
CA PHE A 116 3.26 -0.64 -15.67
C PHE A 116 2.94 0.60 -14.81
N GLN A 117 3.67 0.78 -13.69
CA GLN A 117 3.51 1.94 -12.81
C GLN A 117 3.79 3.26 -13.54
N GLU A 118 4.82 3.31 -14.39
CA GLU A 118 5.13 4.49 -15.20
C GLU A 118 4.00 4.83 -16.16
N ILE A 119 3.42 3.82 -16.83
CA ILE A 119 2.31 4.00 -17.77
C ILE A 119 1.07 4.53 -17.07
N ILE A 120 0.65 3.93 -15.95
CA ILE A 120 -0.55 4.36 -15.24
C ILE A 120 -0.36 5.74 -14.60
N THR A 121 0.87 6.07 -14.15
CA THR A 121 1.21 7.39 -13.64
C THR A 121 1.14 8.43 -14.76
N ASP A 122 1.66 8.12 -15.95
CA ASP A 122 1.58 9.02 -17.11
C ASP A 122 0.13 9.21 -17.60
N LYS A 123 -0.66 8.12 -17.67
CA LYS A 123 -2.10 8.16 -17.96
C LYS A 123 -2.83 9.07 -16.96
N TYR A 124 -2.53 8.92 -15.66
CA TYR A 124 -3.08 9.76 -14.60
C TYR A 124 -2.68 11.23 -14.80
N LEU A 125 -1.39 11.53 -14.92
CA LEU A 125 -0.90 12.90 -15.11
C LEU A 125 -1.60 13.58 -16.30
N LYS A 126 -1.66 12.91 -17.45
CA LYS A 126 -2.36 13.41 -18.64
C LYS A 126 -3.84 13.68 -18.39
N ALA A 127 -4.54 12.77 -17.72
CA ALA A 127 -5.96 12.92 -17.40
C ALA A 127 -6.23 14.14 -16.49
N VAL A 128 -5.23 14.53 -15.68
CA VAL A 128 -5.32 15.68 -14.77
C VAL A 128 -4.72 16.97 -15.36
N GLY A 129 -4.37 16.95 -16.65
CA GLY A 129 -3.79 18.09 -17.36
C GLY A 129 -2.34 18.39 -17.00
N LEU A 130 -1.66 17.46 -16.33
CA LEU A 130 -0.23 17.54 -15.99
C LEU A 130 0.56 16.70 -16.98
N TYR A 131 1.72 17.20 -17.42
CA TYR A 131 2.60 16.45 -18.32
C TYR A 131 3.74 15.85 -17.51
N SER A 132 3.98 14.55 -17.66
CA SER A 132 5.16 13.89 -17.08
C SER A 132 6.44 14.48 -17.65
N SER A 133 7.58 14.36 -16.96
CA SER A 133 8.87 14.85 -17.47
C SER A 133 9.27 14.23 -18.81
N LYS A 134 8.91 12.95 -19.04
CA LYS A 134 9.06 12.29 -20.35
C LYS A 134 8.20 12.97 -21.42
N SER A 135 6.92 13.22 -21.11
CA SER A 135 6.00 13.92 -22.02
C SER A 135 6.43 15.38 -22.27
N LEU A 136 6.99 16.07 -21.26
CA LEU A 136 7.54 17.41 -21.40
C LEU A 136 8.76 17.41 -22.32
N ASN A 137 9.67 16.45 -22.18
CA ASN A 137 10.84 16.32 -23.06
C ASN A 137 10.43 16.05 -24.52
N GLU A 138 9.41 15.25 -24.75
CA GLU A 138 8.87 14.99 -26.10
C GLU A 138 8.14 16.20 -26.70
N ILE A 139 7.40 16.97 -25.88
CA ILE A 139 6.77 18.22 -26.30
C ILE A 139 7.83 19.28 -26.58
N VAL A 140 8.86 19.40 -25.75
CA VAL A 140 10.01 20.32 -25.93
C VAL A 140 10.78 19.97 -27.20
N ALA A 141 11.00 18.69 -27.48
CA ALA A 141 11.60 18.22 -28.73
C ALA A 141 10.76 18.58 -29.96
N LYS A 142 9.43 18.64 -29.84
CA LYS A 142 8.51 19.06 -30.92
C LYS A 142 8.35 20.58 -31.04
N ALA A 143 8.55 21.33 -29.96
CA ALA A 143 8.31 22.78 -29.89
C ALA A 143 9.55 23.63 -30.23
N GLY A 144 10.73 23.03 -30.40
CA GLY A 144 11.96 23.75 -30.78
C GLY A 144 12.46 24.75 -29.73
N ILE A 145 11.99 24.66 -28.48
CA ILE A 145 12.42 25.52 -27.38
C ILE A 145 13.67 24.90 -26.75
N GLY A 146 14.76 25.66 -26.68
CA GLY A 146 16.07 25.18 -26.22
C GLY A 146 16.05 24.63 -24.80
N ALA A 147 16.48 23.37 -24.64
CA ALA A 147 16.57 22.66 -23.37
C ALA A 147 17.38 23.40 -22.28
N GLU A 148 18.27 24.32 -22.68
CA GLU A 148 19.11 25.09 -21.78
C GLU A 148 18.33 26.05 -20.86
N GLN A 149 17.23 26.65 -21.32
CA GLN A 149 16.43 27.55 -20.47
C GLN A 149 15.66 26.80 -19.38
N ILE A 150 15.30 25.54 -19.62
CA ILE A 150 14.61 24.66 -18.66
C ILE A 150 15.62 24.06 -17.67
N ILE A 151 16.81 23.67 -18.14
CA ILE A 151 17.90 23.14 -17.30
C ILE A 151 18.44 24.22 -16.35
N ALA A 152 18.48 25.48 -16.78
CA ALA A 152 18.87 26.61 -15.92
C ALA A 152 17.89 26.78 -14.74
N ALA A 153 16.59 26.74 -15.00
CA ALA A 153 15.55 26.77 -13.96
C ALA A 153 15.56 25.53 -13.05
N ALA A 154 15.90 24.35 -13.60
CA ALA A 154 16.01 23.10 -12.83
C ALA A 154 17.27 23.00 -11.96
N LYS A 155 18.38 23.64 -12.36
CA LYS A 155 19.64 23.68 -11.61
C LYS A 155 19.58 24.61 -10.40
N GLU A 156 18.78 25.67 -10.46
CA GLU A 156 18.69 26.66 -9.39
C GLU A 156 17.95 26.12 -8.14
N PHE A 157 17.08 25.12 -8.31
CA PHE A 157 16.26 24.54 -7.23
C PHE A 157 16.52 23.08 -6.88
N GLY A 158 17.44 22.41 -7.58
CA GLY A 158 18.07 21.18 -7.09
C GLY A 158 17.16 20.00 -6.75
N ILE A 159 16.03 19.81 -7.45
CA ILE A 159 15.22 18.57 -7.56
C ILE A 159 14.08 18.84 -8.56
N ASN A 160 13.60 17.78 -9.21
CA ASN A 160 12.47 17.76 -10.14
C ASN A 160 11.16 18.20 -9.44
N THR A 161 10.96 19.51 -9.31
CA THR A 161 9.89 20.11 -8.52
C THR A 161 8.64 20.36 -9.34
N ASN A 162 8.66 20.58 -10.66
CA ASN A 162 7.44 21.04 -11.34
C ASN A 162 6.26 20.06 -11.33
N ALA A 163 6.47 18.74 -11.30
CA ALA A 163 5.36 17.80 -11.13
C ALA A 163 4.83 17.78 -9.68
N ALA A 164 5.68 18.04 -8.69
CA ALA A 164 5.29 18.14 -7.28
C ALA A 164 4.68 19.52 -6.97
N SER A 165 5.28 20.61 -7.44
CA SER A 165 4.84 22.00 -7.28
C SER A 165 3.48 22.24 -7.94
N GLN A 166 3.21 21.67 -9.11
CA GLN A 166 1.90 21.83 -9.76
C GLN A 166 0.79 21.00 -9.09
N ILE A 167 1.16 19.96 -8.32
CA ILE A 167 0.25 19.28 -7.38
C ILE A 167 0.09 20.11 -6.09
N LEU A 168 1.10 20.89 -5.70
CA LEU A 168 1.13 21.72 -4.48
C LEU A 168 0.44 23.09 -4.64
N ASP A 169 0.51 23.72 -5.82
CA ASP A 169 -0.08 25.02 -6.14
C ASP A 169 -1.54 24.84 -6.56
N GLY A 170 -2.36 24.44 -5.58
CA GLY A 170 -3.78 24.16 -5.72
C GLY A 170 -4.61 25.35 -6.22
N LYS A 171 -4.65 25.55 -7.54
CA LYS A 171 -5.80 26.17 -8.23
C LYS A 171 -6.79 25.13 -8.76
N ASN A 172 -6.44 23.84 -8.73
CA ASN A 172 -7.37 22.73 -8.93
C ASN A 172 -7.48 21.88 -7.65
N SER A 173 -8.23 22.40 -6.69
CA SER A 173 -8.69 21.75 -5.45
C SER A 173 -9.56 20.49 -5.64
N LYS A 174 -9.63 19.93 -6.85
CA LYS A 174 -10.50 18.81 -7.20
C LYS A 174 -9.91 17.43 -6.89
N GLN A 175 -8.61 17.29 -6.66
CA GLN A 175 -8.00 15.96 -6.49
C GLN A 175 -7.40 15.76 -5.11
N LYS A 176 -8.03 14.83 -4.38
CA LYS A 176 -7.74 14.55 -2.97
C LYS A 176 -6.94 13.28 -2.77
N MET A 177 -6.75 12.43 -3.78
CA MET A 177 -6.25 11.05 -3.66
C MET A 177 -5.06 10.77 -4.60
N VAL A 178 -4.11 9.94 -4.17
CA VAL A 178 -2.89 9.57 -4.90
C VAL A 178 -2.65 8.06 -4.80
N ALA A 179 -2.38 7.41 -5.92
CA ALA A 179 -2.02 5.99 -5.95
C ALA A 179 -0.61 5.78 -5.35
N PRO A 180 -0.43 4.84 -4.41
CA PRO A 180 0.87 4.54 -3.84
C PRO A 180 1.77 3.83 -4.86
N LYS A 181 3.08 4.00 -4.70
CA LYS A 181 4.07 3.25 -5.47
C LYS A 181 4.06 1.79 -5.02
N VAL A 182 4.09 0.87 -5.98
CA VAL A 182 4.11 -0.57 -5.76
C VAL A 182 5.50 -1.03 -6.13
N ASP A 183 6.27 -1.44 -5.13
CA ASP A 183 7.58 -2.03 -5.34
C ASP A 183 7.54 -3.48 -4.84
N LEU A 184 8.21 -4.36 -5.58
CA LEU A 184 8.30 -5.75 -5.16
C LEU A 184 9.26 -5.83 -3.95
N PRO A 185 8.93 -6.54 -2.86
CA PRO A 185 9.86 -6.73 -1.74
C PRO A 185 11.22 -7.28 -2.20
N ALA A 186 12.31 -6.89 -1.53
CA ALA A 186 13.68 -7.24 -1.93
C ALA A 186 13.91 -8.75 -2.06
N GLU A 187 13.25 -9.54 -1.22
CA GLU A 187 13.28 -11.00 -1.23
C GLU A 187 12.66 -11.57 -2.51
N LEU A 188 11.54 -10.99 -2.95
CA LEU A 188 10.81 -11.40 -4.14
C LEU A 188 11.50 -10.96 -5.44
N LYS A 189 12.28 -9.86 -5.43
CA LYS A 189 13.06 -9.44 -6.62
C LYS A 189 14.07 -10.49 -7.09
N LYS A 190 14.54 -11.34 -6.18
CA LYS A 190 15.52 -12.40 -6.47
C LYS A 190 14.89 -13.79 -6.58
N ALA A 191 13.59 -13.91 -6.36
CA ALA A 191 12.91 -15.19 -6.46
C ALA A 191 12.94 -15.70 -7.91
N GLU A 192 13.18 -16.99 -8.09
CA GLU A 192 13.18 -17.66 -9.39
C GLU A 192 11.84 -17.50 -10.12
N GLN A 193 10.76 -17.44 -9.35
CA GLN A 193 9.41 -17.30 -9.85
C GLN A 193 8.55 -16.58 -8.81
N VAL A 194 7.70 -15.67 -9.28
CA VAL A 194 6.67 -15.00 -8.50
C VAL A 194 5.41 -14.92 -9.36
N THR A 195 4.28 -15.35 -8.79
CA THR A 195 2.96 -15.13 -9.39
C THR A 195 2.37 -13.85 -8.81
N ALA A 196 2.02 -12.90 -9.67
CA ALA A 196 1.25 -11.72 -9.30
C ALA A 196 -0.21 -11.94 -9.70
N ILE A 197 -1.13 -11.77 -8.76
CA ILE A 197 -2.57 -11.85 -8.98
C ILE A 197 -3.19 -10.50 -8.61
N CYS A 198 -3.93 -9.90 -9.54
CA CYS A 198 -4.66 -8.66 -9.32
C CYS A 198 -6.16 -8.95 -9.24
N HIS A 199 -6.85 -8.32 -8.28
CA HIS A 199 -8.30 -8.45 -8.13
C HIS A 199 -8.94 -7.10 -7.81
N PRO A 200 -10.12 -6.77 -8.36
CA PRO A 200 -10.77 -5.47 -8.19
C PRO A 200 -11.19 -5.14 -6.75
N ARG A 201 -11.16 -6.12 -5.84
CA ARG A 201 -11.48 -5.95 -4.41
C ARG A 201 -10.39 -6.43 -3.44
N TRP A 202 -9.53 -7.36 -3.87
CA TRP A 202 -8.49 -7.93 -3.01
C TRP A 202 -7.10 -7.35 -3.32
N GLY A 203 -7.02 -6.47 -4.33
CA GLY A 203 -5.81 -5.76 -4.71
C GLY A 203 -4.80 -6.64 -5.42
N LEU A 204 -3.53 -6.29 -5.30
CA LEU A 204 -2.41 -7.01 -5.90
C LEU A 204 -1.75 -7.91 -4.85
N ILE A 205 -1.58 -9.19 -5.18
CA ILE A 205 -1.03 -10.22 -4.31
C ILE A 205 0.19 -10.82 -5.02
N PHE A 206 1.29 -11.00 -4.30
CA PHE A 206 2.50 -11.66 -4.81
C PHE A 206 2.73 -12.99 -4.11
N LEU A 207 2.81 -14.07 -4.88
CA LEU A 207 2.94 -15.44 -4.41
C LEU A 207 4.20 -16.09 -5.00
N PRO A 208 5.32 -16.14 -4.25
CA PRO A 208 6.57 -16.75 -4.74
C PRO A 208 6.49 -18.27 -4.92
N THR A 209 5.50 -18.92 -4.31
CA THR A 209 5.40 -20.38 -4.23
C THR A 209 4.11 -20.91 -4.87
N TYR A 210 3.36 -20.08 -5.61
CA TYR A 210 2.05 -20.44 -6.14
C TYR A 210 2.11 -21.64 -7.08
N THR A 211 3.05 -21.63 -8.03
CA THR A 211 3.27 -22.76 -8.94
C THR A 211 3.56 -24.05 -8.18
N LYS A 212 4.46 -23.98 -7.17
CA LYS A 212 4.79 -25.14 -6.33
C LYS A 212 3.58 -25.65 -5.57
N PHE A 213 2.78 -24.74 -5.00
CA PHE A 213 1.54 -25.08 -4.32
C PHE A 213 0.53 -25.74 -5.27
N THR A 214 0.34 -25.21 -6.48
CA THR A 214 -0.54 -25.82 -7.48
C THR A 214 -0.04 -27.19 -7.96
N THR A 215 1.28 -27.39 -8.06
CA THR A 215 1.85 -28.72 -8.36
C THR A 215 1.55 -29.72 -7.25
N ILE A 216 1.69 -29.32 -6.00
CA ILE A 216 1.36 -30.16 -4.83
C ILE A 216 -0.14 -30.48 -4.80
N LEU A 217 -0.99 -29.49 -5.05
CA LEU A 217 -2.44 -29.64 -5.12
C LEU A 217 -2.88 -30.63 -6.21
N LEU A 218 -2.16 -30.68 -7.34
CA LEU A 218 -2.48 -31.51 -8.49
C LEU A 218 -1.80 -32.88 -8.48
N ALA A 219 -0.94 -33.16 -7.50
CA ALA A 219 -0.27 -34.44 -7.38
C ALA A 219 -1.21 -35.49 -6.78
N ASP A 220 -1.12 -36.74 -7.26
CA ASP A 220 -1.88 -37.87 -6.72
C ASP A 220 -1.52 -38.18 -5.27
N ASP A 221 -0.23 -38.06 -4.93
CA ASP A 221 0.28 -38.21 -3.56
C ASP A 221 1.15 -37.00 -3.18
N TRP A 222 0.49 -35.98 -2.63
CA TRP A 222 1.17 -34.78 -2.16
C TRP A 222 2.12 -35.05 -0.99
N GLN A 223 1.95 -36.15 -0.24
CA GLN A 223 2.76 -36.49 0.93
C GLN A 223 4.16 -36.95 0.52
N SER A 224 4.29 -37.50 -0.69
CA SER A 224 5.58 -37.87 -1.29
C SER A 224 6.46 -36.66 -1.65
N ILE A 225 5.87 -35.47 -1.78
CA ILE A 225 6.59 -34.26 -2.19
C ILE A 225 7.27 -33.63 -0.98
N GLU A 226 8.61 -33.53 -1.05
CA GLU A 226 9.42 -32.94 0.01
C GLU A 226 8.97 -31.51 0.35
N GLY A 227 8.71 -31.26 1.64
CA GLY A 227 8.31 -29.94 2.13
C GLY A 227 6.85 -29.56 1.86
N ALA A 228 6.04 -30.43 1.22
CA ALA A 228 4.65 -30.12 0.90
C ALA A 228 3.83 -29.74 2.14
N ALA A 229 3.86 -30.57 3.20
CA ALA A 229 3.12 -30.29 4.44
C ALA A 229 3.43 -28.90 5.03
N LYS A 230 4.69 -28.46 4.96
CA LYS A 230 5.12 -27.14 5.43
C LYS A 230 4.56 -26.03 4.56
N LEU A 231 4.60 -26.21 3.23
CA LEU A 231 4.06 -25.23 2.29
C LEU A 231 2.54 -25.10 2.40
N ILE A 232 1.82 -26.22 2.60
CA ILE A 232 0.37 -26.21 2.78
C ILE A 232 -0.02 -25.43 4.03
N ARG A 233 0.64 -25.74 5.15
CA ARG A 233 0.46 -25.01 6.40
C ARG A 233 0.73 -23.52 6.22
N HIS A 234 1.80 -23.16 5.53
CA HIS A 234 2.11 -21.76 5.22
C HIS A 234 0.99 -21.08 4.42
N TYR A 235 0.38 -21.74 3.43
CA TYR A 235 -0.74 -21.17 2.68
C TYR A 235 -1.98 -20.92 3.55
N LEU A 236 -2.25 -21.81 4.50
CA LEU A 236 -3.36 -21.65 5.45
C LEU A 236 -3.06 -20.55 6.47
N GLU A 237 -1.85 -20.45 7.00
CA GLU A 237 -1.52 -19.55 8.11
C GLU A 237 -1.07 -18.15 7.68
N ASP A 238 -0.48 -17.97 6.48
CA ASP A 238 0.01 -16.67 6.04
C ASP A 238 -1.15 -15.73 5.70
N LYS A 239 -1.17 -14.56 6.36
CA LYS A 239 -2.19 -13.51 6.18
C LYS A 239 -2.10 -12.82 4.83
N ASN A 240 -0.94 -12.82 4.19
CA ASN A 240 -0.76 -12.27 2.84
C ASN A 240 -1.42 -13.16 1.77
N ILE A 241 -1.64 -14.45 2.08
CA ILE A 241 -2.40 -15.37 1.25
C ILE A 241 -3.86 -15.29 1.70
N ASN A 242 -4.56 -14.29 1.18
CA ASN A 242 -5.93 -13.99 1.56
C ASN A 242 -6.95 -15.01 1.02
N ALA A 243 -8.22 -14.87 1.44
CA ALA A 243 -9.29 -15.80 1.08
C ALA A 243 -9.52 -15.92 -0.44
N TYR A 244 -9.27 -14.85 -1.21
CA TYR A 244 -9.44 -14.87 -2.65
C TYR A 244 -8.55 -15.90 -3.35
N ILE A 245 -7.32 -16.12 -2.87
CA ILE A 245 -6.44 -17.15 -3.46
C ILE A 245 -7.09 -18.53 -3.33
N TRP A 246 -7.75 -18.81 -2.22
CA TRP A 246 -8.46 -20.06 -2.00
C TRP A 246 -9.74 -20.17 -2.84
N TYR A 247 -10.50 -19.08 -2.99
CA TYR A 247 -11.65 -19.06 -3.90
C TYR A 247 -11.24 -19.30 -5.34
N ARG A 248 -10.12 -18.72 -5.78
CA ARG A 248 -9.56 -18.94 -7.12
C ARG A 248 -9.16 -20.41 -7.32
N LEU A 249 -8.48 -21.01 -6.33
CA LEU A 249 -8.11 -22.43 -6.37
C LEU A 249 -9.35 -23.33 -6.37
N ALA A 250 -10.37 -22.99 -5.59
CA ALA A 250 -11.64 -23.71 -5.54
C ALA A 250 -12.38 -23.68 -6.88
N GLN A 251 -12.36 -22.54 -7.59
CA GLN A 251 -12.96 -22.43 -8.92
C GLN A 251 -12.16 -23.22 -9.96
N LYS A 252 -10.83 -23.19 -9.89
CA LYS A 252 -9.95 -23.81 -10.91
C LYS A 252 -9.80 -25.32 -10.71
N TYR A 253 -9.77 -25.78 -9.46
CA TYR A 253 -9.47 -27.16 -9.07
C TYR A 253 -10.42 -27.66 -7.96
N PRO A 254 -11.76 -27.64 -8.15
CA PRO A 254 -12.72 -27.90 -7.09
C PRO A 254 -12.54 -29.27 -6.44
N THR A 255 -12.47 -30.33 -7.25
CA THR A 255 -12.36 -31.71 -6.76
C THR A 255 -11.02 -31.99 -6.11
N GLN A 256 -9.93 -31.47 -6.70
CA GLN A 256 -8.58 -31.67 -6.16
C GLN A 256 -8.43 -30.92 -4.84
N LEU A 257 -8.90 -29.67 -4.75
CA LEU A 257 -8.82 -28.88 -3.53
C LEU A 257 -9.66 -29.46 -2.40
N GLU A 258 -10.86 -29.97 -2.70
CA GLU A 258 -11.69 -30.61 -1.69
C GLU A 258 -11.01 -31.84 -1.09
N LYS A 259 -10.55 -32.79 -1.93
CA LYS A 259 -9.82 -33.98 -1.47
C LYS A 259 -8.56 -33.62 -0.70
N PHE A 260 -7.80 -32.66 -1.24
CA PHE A 260 -6.57 -32.19 -0.63
C PHE A 260 -6.79 -31.63 0.78
N LEU A 261 -7.85 -30.84 0.98
CA LEU A 261 -8.20 -30.30 2.29
C LEU A 261 -8.78 -31.37 3.22
N GLN A 262 -9.58 -32.31 2.71
CA GLN A 262 -10.06 -33.48 3.48
C GLN A 262 -8.88 -34.25 4.06
N ASP A 263 -7.88 -34.56 3.23
CA ASP A 263 -6.69 -35.32 3.61
C ASP A 263 -5.78 -34.55 4.57
N PHE A 264 -5.44 -33.30 4.24
CA PHE A 264 -4.52 -32.49 5.04
C PHE A 264 -5.11 -32.13 6.40
N LEU A 265 -6.39 -31.74 6.45
CA LEU A 265 -7.08 -31.37 7.69
C LEU A 265 -7.60 -32.58 8.47
N LYS A 266 -7.54 -33.79 7.89
CA LYS A 266 -8.13 -35.02 8.42
C LYS A 266 -9.64 -34.87 8.69
N ARG A 267 -10.36 -34.26 7.75
CA ARG A 267 -11.80 -33.99 7.80
C ARG A 267 -12.48 -34.60 6.56
N PRO A 268 -12.79 -35.91 6.53
CA PRO A 268 -13.34 -36.57 5.34
C PRO A 268 -14.71 -36.02 4.92
N GLU A 269 -15.48 -35.50 5.86
CA GLU A 269 -16.79 -34.86 5.60
C GLU A 269 -16.67 -33.40 5.11
N PHE A 270 -15.45 -32.87 4.95
CA PHE A 270 -15.26 -31.51 4.46
C PHE A 270 -15.79 -31.39 3.04
N SER A 271 -16.68 -30.41 2.82
CA SER A 271 -17.14 -30.01 1.50
C SER A 271 -16.76 -28.56 1.22
N LEU A 272 -16.16 -28.33 0.06
CA LEU A 272 -15.66 -27.04 -0.35
C LEU A 272 -16.78 -25.99 -0.40
N SER A 273 -17.97 -26.37 -0.87
CA SER A 273 -19.12 -25.45 -1.00
C SER A 273 -19.68 -24.98 0.34
N ASN A 274 -19.57 -25.79 1.39
CA ASN A 274 -20.21 -25.54 2.69
C ASN A 274 -19.23 -25.14 3.80
N ASN A 275 -17.95 -25.44 3.63
CA ASN A 275 -16.98 -25.38 4.72
C ASN A 275 -15.76 -24.50 4.43
N LEU A 276 -15.51 -24.09 3.18
CA LEU A 276 -14.31 -23.31 2.85
C LEU A 276 -14.18 -22.05 3.70
N ASP A 277 -15.21 -21.20 3.72
CA ASP A 277 -15.19 -19.94 4.50
C ASP A 277 -14.91 -20.18 5.98
N LYS A 278 -15.49 -21.24 6.56
CA LYS A 278 -15.27 -21.60 7.97
C LYS A 278 -13.81 -21.97 8.22
N ILE A 279 -13.20 -22.77 7.34
CA ILE A 279 -11.77 -23.10 7.43
C ILE A 279 -10.92 -21.83 7.29
N LEU A 280 -11.21 -20.98 6.31
CA LEU A 280 -10.43 -19.76 6.12
C LEU A 280 -10.51 -18.85 7.36
N GLN A 281 -11.67 -18.74 7.99
CA GLN A 281 -11.86 -18.03 9.25
C GLN A 281 -11.13 -18.69 10.43
N GLU A 282 -11.15 -20.02 10.55
CA GLU A 282 -10.38 -20.77 11.57
C GLU A 282 -8.88 -20.43 11.51
N TYR A 283 -8.35 -20.21 10.30
CA TYR A 283 -6.97 -19.78 10.07
C TYR A 283 -6.78 -18.25 10.05
N GLY A 284 -7.78 -17.48 10.51
CA GLY A 284 -7.68 -16.04 10.68
C GLY A 284 -7.68 -15.24 9.38
N LYS A 285 -8.17 -15.81 8.27
CA LYS A 285 -8.35 -15.09 7.01
C LYS A 285 -9.70 -14.38 7.01
N SER A 286 -9.67 -13.08 6.68
CA SER A 286 -10.91 -12.35 6.41
C SER A 286 -11.58 -12.95 5.17
N ILE A 287 -12.90 -13.15 5.22
CA ILE A 287 -13.72 -13.55 4.06
C ILE A 287 -14.22 -12.32 3.28
N GLU A 288 -14.24 -11.16 3.93
CA GLU A 288 -14.57 -9.90 3.30
C GLU A 288 -13.29 -9.16 2.87
N PRO A 289 -13.30 -8.52 1.69
CA PRO A 289 -12.16 -7.73 1.24
C PRO A 289 -11.98 -6.49 2.11
N GLU A 290 -10.78 -6.32 2.64
CA GLU A 290 -10.34 -5.07 3.26
C GLU A 290 -9.71 -4.15 2.21
N LEU A 291 -9.68 -2.84 2.47
CA LEU A 291 -9.09 -1.86 1.56
C LEU A 291 -7.61 -2.20 1.31
N PRO A 292 -7.21 -2.57 0.07
CA PRO A 292 -5.84 -3.02 -0.21
C PRO A 292 -4.80 -1.90 -0.09
N GLU A 293 -3.53 -2.26 0.14
CA GLU A 293 -2.42 -1.29 0.21
C GLU A 293 -2.19 -0.52 -1.08
N ILE A 294 -2.63 -1.07 -2.23
CA ILE A 294 -2.54 -0.38 -3.52
C ILE A 294 -3.63 0.69 -3.71
N ALA A 295 -4.58 0.81 -2.77
CA ALA A 295 -5.63 1.82 -2.83
C ALA A 295 -5.03 3.22 -2.83
N SER A 296 -5.62 4.11 -3.62
CA SER A 296 -5.27 5.52 -3.55
C SER A 296 -5.52 6.05 -2.14
N VAL A 297 -4.61 6.91 -1.67
CA VAL A 297 -4.67 7.52 -0.34
C VAL A 297 -4.76 9.03 -0.44
N PRO A 298 -5.32 9.72 0.57
CA PRO A 298 -5.36 11.17 0.56
C PRO A 298 -3.98 11.82 0.38
N LEU A 299 -3.88 12.85 -0.46
CA LEU A 299 -2.61 13.52 -0.83
C LEU A 299 -1.81 13.97 0.41
N HIS A 300 -2.49 14.56 1.40
CA HIS A 300 -1.82 15.01 2.63
C HIS A 300 -1.21 13.85 3.44
N LEU A 301 -1.85 12.67 3.44
CA LEU A 301 -1.30 11.47 4.08
C LEU A 301 -0.10 10.95 3.28
N HIS A 302 -0.22 10.88 1.95
CA HIS A 302 0.88 10.51 1.07
C HIS A 302 2.12 11.38 1.34
N ASN A 303 1.94 12.70 1.35
CA ASN A 303 3.02 13.65 1.60
C ASN A 303 3.64 13.46 2.98
N LEU A 304 2.84 13.29 4.03
CA LEU A 304 3.33 13.02 5.38
C LEU A 304 4.23 11.77 5.42
N PHE A 305 3.80 10.67 4.79
CA PHE A 305 4.59 9.44 4.76
C PHE A 305 5.89 9.60 3.96
N GLN A 306 5.86 10.31 2.82
CA GLN A 306 7.08 10.60 2.05
C GLN A 306 8.06 11.45 2.86
N GLU A 307 7.59 12.52 3.48
CA GLU A 307 8.41 13.39 4.31
C GLU A 307 9.02 12.63 5.50
N ALA A 308 8.23 11.81 6.19
CA ALA A 308 8.70 10.96 7.27
C ALA A 308 9.82 10.01 6.83
N LEU A 309 9.69 9.38 5.66
CA LEU A 309 10.73 8.53 5.08
C LEU A 309 12.01 9.31 4.76
N THR A 310 11.88 10.53 4.21
CA THR A 310 13.07 11.36 3.93
C THR A 310 13.81 11.78 5.20
N GLU A 311 13.08 12.11 6.27
CA GLU A 311 13.66 12.53 7.55
C GLU A 311 14.39 11.37 8.24
N VAL A 312 13.79 10.17 8.24
CA VAL A 312 14.43 8.94 8.76
C VAL A 312 15.69 8.61 7.97
N ASN A 313 15.66 8.71 6.64
CA ASN A 313 16.83 8.43 5.81
C ASN A 313 17.96 9.45 5.99
N LYS A 314 17.64 10.73 6.26
CA LYS A 314 18.63 11.76 6.63
C LYS A 314 19.27 11.50 8.00
N SER A 315 18.52 10.90 8.93
CA SER A 315 18.96 10.61 10.30
C SER A 315 19.81 9.35 10.46
N LYS A 316 19.91 8.50 9.42
CA LYS A 316 20.86 7.36 9.43
C LYS A 316 22.28 7.91 9.42
N PRO A 317 23.12 7.61 10.43
CA PRO A 317 24.50 8.04 10.41
C PRO A 317 25.18 7.43 9.19
N LYS A 318 25.78 8.28 8.34
CA LYS A 318 26.76 7.82 7.34
C LYS A 318 27.74 6.93 8.08
N GLY A 319 27.77 5.64 7.74
CA GLY A 319 28.70 4.69 8.33
C GLY A 319 30.09 5.31 8.34
N LYS A 320 30.75 5.27 9.50
CA LYS A 320 32.14 5.72 9.66
C LYS A 320 32.94 5.16 8.48
N GLY A 321 33.32 6.04 7.56
CA GLY A 321 34.24 5.69 6.49
C GLY A 321 35.45 5.04 7.13
N GLN A 322 35.79 3.84 6.67
CA GLN A 322 37.09 3.25 6.94
C GLN A 322 38.12 4.33 6.61
N LYS A 323 38.86 4.76 7.62
CA LYS A 323 40.02 5.64 7.43
C LYS A 323 40.91 4.95 6.41
N GLN A 324 41.09 5.58 5.26
CA GLN A 324 42.13 5.20 4.32
C GLN A 324 43.47 5.22 5.06
N PRO A 325 44.32 4.19 4.92
CA PRO A 325 45.68 4.25 5.42
C PRO A 325 46.41 5.36 4.64
N ALA A 326 46.90 6.36 5.37
CA ALA A 326 47.72 7.42 4.81
C ALA A 326 48.98 6.82 4.17
N LYS A 327 49.19 7.07 2.87
CA LYS A 327 50.45 6.83 2.16
C LYS A 327 51.13 8.19 1.90
N GLY A 328 52.43 8.26 2.23
CA GLY A 328 53.40 9.31 1.89
C GLY A 328 53.92 10.03 3.15
N PHE A 329 55.21 10.03 3.50
CA PHE A 329 56.40 10.24 2.67
C PHE A 329 57.58 9.29 2.97
N GLN A 330 58.44 9.10 1.96
CA GLN A 330 59.73 8.41 2.01
C GLN A 330 60.90 9.36 2.37
N ARG A 331 61.96 8.76 2.93
CA ARG A 331 63.41 9.14 2.99
C ARG A 331 63.85 10.24 3.97
N ALA A 332 64.66 9.84 4.96
CA ALA A 332 66.13 9.79 4.83
C ALA A 332 66.66 8.55 5.57
#